data_AF-A0A518FK88-F1
#
_entry.id   AF-A0A518FK88-F1
#
_cell.length_a   1.000
_cell.length_b   1.000
_cell.length_c   1.000
_cell.angle_alpha   90.00
_cell.angle_beta   90.00
_cell.angle_gamma   90.00
#
_symmetry.space_group_name_H-M   'P 1'
#
loop_
_entity.id
_entity.type
_entity.pdbx_description
1 polymer ?
#
loop_
_entity_poly.entity_id
_entity_poly.type
_entity_poly.pdbx_seq_one_letter_code
_entity_poly.pdbx_strand_id
1 'polypeptide(L)'
;MEYRKDQICKRCGRPWTLLGILENAQSYWPELDVIRCLAPCCGIPETLQLENGLIHRGYIYAAGAPHFAEMEHYEVPGLTVVKSSDSLTYSLHQKEVTVTTETG
;
A
#
# COMPACT_ATOMS: atom_id res chain seq x y z
N MET A 1 -8.61 -5.84 20.19
CA MET A 1 -7.61 -5.16 19.35
C MET A 1 -8.31 -4.68 18.10
N GLU A 2 -8.55 -3.36 18.02
CA GLU A 2 -9.31 -2.74 16.92
C GLU A 2 -8.39 -2.49 15.71
N TYR A 3 -8.30 -3.47 14.82
CA TYR A 3 -7.58 -3.32 13.53
C TYR A 3 -8.41 -2.61 12.45
N ARG A 4 -9.34 -1.75 12.85
CA ARG A 4 -10.22 -0.99 11.94
C ARG A 4 -10.10 0.50 12.24
N LYS A 5 -8.91 1.07 12.04
CA LYS A 5 -8.82 2.50 11.81
C LYS A 5 -9.18 2.73 10.35
N ASP A 6 -10.38 3.24 10.12
CA ASP A 6 -10.75 3.78 8.82
C ASP A 6 -9.78 4.91 8.46
N GLN A 7 -9.27 4.88 7.23
CA GLN A 7 -8.43 5.90 6.65
C GLN A 7 -9.26 6.83 5.80
N ILE A 8 -8.99 8.12 5.91
CA ILE A 8 -9.65 9.11 5.08
C ILE A 8 -8.92 9.21 3.75
N CYS A 9 -9.66 9.04 2.66
CA CYS A 9 -9.15 9.33 1.33
C CYS A 9 -8.83 10.84 1.24
N LYS A 10 -7.57 11.19 0.96
CA LYS A 10 -7.13 12.59 0.83
C LYS A 10 -7.73 13.29 -0.39
N ARG A 11 -8.38 12.55 -1.29
CA ARG A 11 -9.02 13.06 -2.50
C ARG A 11 -10.52 13.27 -2.37
N CYS A 12 -11.28 12.24 -1.97
CA CYS A 12 -12.74 12.31 -1.90
C CYS A 12 -13.30 12.41 -0.49
N GLY A 13 -12.45 12.39 0.55
CA GLY A 13 -12.85 12.51 1.96
C GLY A 13 -13.60 11.30 2.53
N ARG A 14 -13.87 10.26 1.73
CA ARG A 14 -14.57 9.06 2.21
C ARG A 14 -13.62 8.12 2.96
N PRO A 15 -14.11 7.43 4.00
CA PRO A 15 -13.33 6.45 4.73
C PRO A 15 -13.12 5.17 3.91
N TRP A 16 -12.01 4.48 4.15
CA TRP A 16 -11.72 3.13 3.66
C TRP A 16 -10.77 2.40 4.61
N THR A 17 -10.75 1.07 4.59
CA THR A 17 -9.88 0.26 5.46
C THR A 17 -8.55 -0.08 4.79
N LEU A 18 -7.49 -0.25 5.59
CA LEU A 18 -6.19 -0.71 5.09
C LEU A 18 -6.27 -2.06 4.35
N LEU A 19 -7.14 -2.96 4.82
CA LEU A 19 -7.42 -4.20 4.11
C LEU A 19 -8.04 -3.94 2.74
N GLY A 20 -9.05 -3.07 2.66
CA GLY A 20 -9.74 -2.77 1.41
C GLY A 20 -8.82 -2.15 0.35
N ILE A 21 -7.85 -1.32 0.75
CA ILE A 21 -6.89 -0.76 -0.21
C ILE A 21 -5.88 -1.80 -0.69
N LEU A 22 -5.42 -2.71 0.17
CA LEU A 22 -4.52 -3.80 -0.22
C LEU A 22 -5.19 -4.74 -1.22
N GLU A 23 -6.49 -5.02 -1.07
CA GLU A 23 -7.27 -5.80 -2.03
C GLU A 23 -7.31 -5.18 -3.43
N ASN A 24 -7.01 -3.90 -3.56
CA ASN A 24 -6.94 -3.16 -4.82
C ASN A 24 -5.48 -2.85 -5.24
N ALA A 25 -4.49 -3.61 -4.75
CA ALA A 25 -3.12 -3.52 -5.22
C ALA A 25 -3.03 -3.92 -6.70
N GLN A 26 -2.36 -3.11 -7.51
CA GLN A 26 -2.27 -3.29 -8.97
C GLN A 26 -0.87 -3.64 -9.43
N SER A 27 0.13 -2.90 -8.96
CA SER A 27 1.52 -3.06 -9.42
C SER A 27 2.51 -2.75 -8.32
N TYR A 28 3.71 -3.32 -8.44
CA TYR A 28 4.85 -3.08 -7.56
C TYR A 28 5.93 -2.29 -8.31
N TRP A 29 6.46 -1.24 -7.68
CA TRP A 29 7.52 -0.39 -8.21
C TRP A 29 8.80 -0.61 -7.37
N PRO A 30 9.66 -1.56 -7.76
CA PRO A 30 10.78 -2.02 -6.93
C PRO A 30 11.84 -0.95 -6.70
N GLU A 31 12.08 -0.07 -7.69
CA GLU A 31 13.04 1.03 -7.55
C GLU A 31 12.65 2.04 -6.45
N LEU A 32 11.35 2.11 -6.14
CA LEU A 32 10.79 3.02 -5.15
C LEU A 32 10.32 2.31 -3.88
N ASP A 33 10.39 0.97 -3.86
CA ASP A 33 9.89 0.10 -2.80
C ASP A 33 8.42 0.38 -2.41
N VAL A 34 7.56 0.58 -3.41
CA VAL A 34 6.12 0.82 -3.18
C VAL A 34 5.24 -0.07 -4.04
N ILE A 35 4.04 -0.37 -3.54
CA ILE A 35 2.93 -0.85 -4.36
C ILE A 35 2.01 0.31 -4.70
N ARG A 36 1.44 0.25 -5.90
CA ARG A 36 0.35 1.11 -6.35
C ARG A 36 -0.97 0.39 -6.12
N CYS A 37 -1.85 1.03 -5.37
CA CYS A 37 -3.20 0.55 -5.07
C CYS A 37 -4.24 1.54 -5.59
N LEU A 38 -5.48 1.09 -5.80
CA LEU A 38 -6.60 2.00 -6.01
C LEU A 38 -7.39 2.19 -4.72
N ALA A 39 -7.65 3.45 -4.35
CA ALA A 39 -8.51 3.77 -3.22
C ALA A 39 -9.91 3.15 -3.43
N PRO A 40 -10.44 2.31 -2.51
CA PRO A 40 -11.72 1.61 -2.71
C PRO A 40 -12.92 2.54 -2.94
N CYS A 41 -12.83 3.77 -2.43
CA CYS A 41 -13.93 4.73 -2.44
C CYS A 41 -14.05 5.56 -3.74
N CYS A 42 -12.96 5.74 -4.49
CA CYS A 42 -12.92 6.65 -5.65
C CYS A 42 -12.04 6.16 -6.81
N GLY A 43 -11.34 5.04 -6.65
CA GLY A 43 -10.47 4.47 -7.69
C GLY A 43 -9.21 5.29 -7.99
N ILE A 44 -8.91 6.32 -7.21
CA ILE A 44 -7.70 7.12 -7.41
C ILE A 44 -6.48 6.34 -6.92
N PRO A 45 -5.35 6.37 -7.66
CA PRO A 45 -4.13 5.71 -7.23
C PRO A 45 -3.57 6.26 -5.93
N GLU A 46 -3.12 5.36 -5.08
CA GLU A 46 -2.40 5.59 -3.84
C GLU A 46 -1.14 4.73 -3.84
N THR A 47 -0.09 5.18 -3.16
CA THR A 47 1.19 4.48 -3.09
C THR A 47 1.48 4.10 -1.64
N LEU A 48 1.71 2.81 -1.42
CA LEU A 48 1.98 2.25 -0.10
C LEU A 48 3.34 1.56 -0.10
N GLN A 49 4.13 1.78 0.94
CA GLN A 49 5.29 0.94 1.25
C GLN A 49 4.87 -0.06 2.34
N LEU A 50 5.17 -1.33 2.11
CA LEU A 50 4.84 -2.41 3.04
C LEU A 50 6.10 -2.93 3.71
N GLU A 51 6.03 -3.12 5.01
CA GLU A 51 7.03 -3.78 5.84
C GLU A 51 6.35 -4.80 6.75
N ASN A 52 7.15 -5.68 7.37
CA ASN A 52 6.60 -6.65 8.31
C ASN A 52 5.92 -5.91 9.48
N GLY A 53 4.62 -6.13 9.62
CA GLY A 53 3.81 -5.50 10.67
C GLY A 53 3.45 -4.03 10.43
N LEU A 54 3.79 -3.42 9.30
CA LEU A 54 3.71 -1.96 9.12
C LEU A 54 3.34 -1.57 7.68
N ILE A 55 2.51 -0.53 7.54
CA ILE A 55 2.18 0.11 6.27
C ILE A 55 2.52 1.58 6.36
N HIS A 56 3.28 2.08 5.39
CA HIS A 56 3.52 3.50 5.19
C HIS A 56 2.71 3.99 4.01
N ARG A 57 1.89 5.02 4.22
CA ARG A 57 1.19 5.71 3.14
C ARG A 57 1.96 6.98 2.79
N GLY A 58 2.42 7.06 1.55
CA GLY A 58 3.15 8.22 1.02
C GLY A 58 2.58 8.67 -0.32
N TYR A 59 3.26 9.63 -0.95
CA TYR A 59 3.00 10.04 -2.33
C TYR A 59 4.32 10.15 -3.11
N ILE A 60 4.27 9.81 -4.39
CA ILE A 60 5.40 10.00 -5.31
C ILE A 60 5.19 11.35 -6.01
N TYR A 61 6.21 12.22 -5.98
CA TYR A 61 6.16 13.50 -6.68
C TYR A 61 6.65 13.35 -8.12
N ALA A 62 6.25 14.31 -8.97
CA ALA A 62 6.47 14.26 -10.42
C ALA A 62 7.94 14.18 -10.89
N ALA A 63 8.92 14.37 -9.99
CA ALA A 63 10.34 14.21 -10.30
C ALA A 63 10.89 12.81 -9.94
N GLY A 64 10.01 11.81 -9.76
CA GLY A 64 10.38 10.40 -9.77
C GLY A 64 11.02 9.88 -8.48
N ALA A 65 11.10 10.69 -7.43
CA ALA A 65 11.51 10.19 -6.12
C ALA A 65 10.29 10.01 -5.19
N PRO A 66 10.36 9.08 -4.24
CA PRO A 66 9.29 8.89 -3.29
C PRO A 66 9.49 9.88 -2.14
N HIS A 67 8.55 10.81 -1.95
CA HIS A 67 8.52 11.64 -0.76
C HIS A 67 7.51 11.05 0.21
N PHE A 68 8.06 10.29 1.13
CA PHE A 68 7.34 9.79 2.29
C PHE A 68 7.31 10.83 3.44
N ALA A 69 7.65 12.10 3.19
CA ALA A 69 7.96 13.08 4.23
C ALA A 69 6.78 13.50 5.14
N GLU A 70 5.56 13.03 4.88
CA GLU A 70 4.38 13.16 5.76
C GLU A 70 3.73 11.79 6.01
N MET A 71 4.57 10.79 6.27
CA MET A 71 4.20 9.38 6.41
C MET A 71 3.10 9.16 7.46
N GLU A 72 1.91 8.80 6.99
CA GLU A 72 0.97 8.10 7.85
C GLU A 72 1.46 6.65 8.00
N HIS A 73 1.74 6.25 9.24
CA HIS A 73 2.15 4.90 9.58
C HIS A 73 1.00 4.14 10.23
N TYR A 74 0.84 2.88 9.82
CA TYR A 74 -0.20 2.01 10.34
C TYR A 74 0.40 0.68 10.78
N GLU A 75 0.33 0.42 12.08
CA GLU A 75 0.66 -0.89 12.62
C GLU A 75 -0.38 -1.92 12.17
N VAL A 76 0.09 -2.96 11.48
CA VAL A 76 -0.71 -4.09 11.01
C VAL A 76 -0.03 -5.40 11.46
N PRO A 77 -0.09 -5.75 12.75
CA PRO A 77 0.49 -6.98 13.27
C PRO A 77 -0.05 -8.20 12.52
N GLY A 78 0.86 -9.11 12.13
CA GLY A 78 0.55 -10.27 11.30
C GLY A 78 0.66 -10.02 9.80
N LEU A 79 0.94 -8.78 9.37
CA LEU A 79 1.40 -8.51 8.00
C LEU A 79 2.81 -9.06 7.84
N THR A 80 3.00 -9.95 6.88
CA THR A 80 4.32 -10.40 6.44
C THR A 80 4.53 -9.99 4.99
N VAL A 81 5.77 -9.62 4.65
CA VAL A 81 6.13 -9.08 3.34
C VAL A 81 7.43 -9.74 2.88
N VAL A 82 7.40 -10.26 1.66
CA VAL A 82 8.55 -10.79 0.93
C VAL A 82 8.70 -9.99 -0.35
N LYS A 83 9.88 -9.42 -0.58
CA LYS A 83 10.17 -8.54 -1.72
C LYS A 83 11.21 -9.20 -2.62
N SER A 84 11.03 -9.08 -3.92
CA SER A 84 12.01 -9.43 -4.95
C SER A 84 12.17 -8.28 -5.94
N SER A 85 13.03 -8.45 -6.94
CA SER A 85 13.21 -7.45 -8.00
C SER A 85 11.99 -7.34 -8.94
N ASP A 86 11.17 -8.37 -9.00
CA ASP A 86 10.05 -8.54 -9.95
C ASP A 86 8.67 -8.61 -9.26
N SER A 87 8.63 -8.72 -7.94
CA SER A 87 7.38 -8.85 -7.21
C SER A 87 7.47 -8.45 -5.74
N LEU A 88 6.32 -8.20 -5.15
CA LEU A 88 6.12 -8.11 -3.72
C LEU A 88 4.98 -9.05 -3.33
N THR A 89 5.27 -10.01 -2.47
CA THR A 89 4.27 -10.88 -1.86
C THR A 89 4.01 -10.42 -0.44
N TYR A 90 2.75 -10.24 -0.08
CA TYR A 90 2.35 -9.97 1.29
C TYR A 90 1.29 -10.96 1.74
N SER A 91 1.32 -11.31 3.03
CA SER A 91 0.27 -12.13 3.63
C SER A 91 -0.27 -11.52 4.92
N LEU A 92 -1.58 -11.63 5.10
CA LEU A 92 -2.29 -11.15 6.27
C LEU A 92 -3.55 -12.02 6.48
N HIS A 93 -3.73 -12.52 7.71
CA HIS A 93 -4.89 -13.33 8.10
C HIS A 93 -5.18 -14.51 7.14
N GLN A 94 -4.13 -15.27 6.76
CA GLN A 94 -4.21 -16.43 5.86
C GLN A 94 -4.51 -16.11 4.38
N LYS A 95 -4.61 -14.83 4.00
CA LYS A 95 -4.66 -14.40 2.60
C LYS A 95 -3.26 -13.98 2.17
N GLU A 96 -2.76 -14.61 1.11
CA GLU A 96 -1.50 -14.27 0.46
C GLU A 96 -1.80 -13.62 -0.89
N VAL A 97 -1.09 -12.54 -1.20
CA VAL A 97 -1.23 -11.80 -2.45
C VAL A 97 0.16 -11.49 -2.99
N THR A 98 0.37 -11.78 -4.27
CA THR A 98 1.58 -11.40 -5.00
C THR A 98 1.24 -10.30 -5.99
N VAL A 99 1.98 -9.20 -5.89
CA VAL A 99 1.88 -8.04 -6.78
C VAL A 99 3.14 -8.00 -7.63
N THR A 100 3.01 -8.09 -8.94
CA THR A 100 4.15 -8.08 -9.87
C THR A 100 4.53 -6.67 -10.29
N THR A 101 5.74 -6.52 -10.80
CA THR A 101 6.16 -5.30 -11.48
C THR A 101 5.25 -4.98 -12.67
N GLU A 102 4.94 -3.70 -12.86
CA GLU A 102 4.33 -3.23 -14.09
C GLU A 102 5.38 -3.26 -15.19
N THR A 103 5.22 -4.15 -16.17
CA THR A 103 5.99 -4.09 -17.42
C THR A 103 5.48 -2.91 -18.23
N GLY A 104 6.15 -1.77 -18.10
CA GLY A 104 6.01 -0.63 -19.02
C GLY A 104 6.83 -0.86 -20.29
#